data_AF-A0A3Q7N7J6-F1
#
_entry.id   AF-A0A3Q7N7J6-F1
#
_cell.length_a   1.000
_cell.length_b   1.000
_cell.length_c   1.000
_cell.angle_alpha   90.00
_cell.angle_beta   90.00
_cell.angle_gamma   90.00
#
_symmetry.space_group_name_H-M   'P 1'
#
loop_
_entity.id
_entity.type
_entity.pdbx_description
1 polymer ?
#
loop_
_entity_poly.entity_id
_entity_poly.type
_entity_poly.pdbx_seq_one_letter_code
_entity_poly.pdbx_strand_id
1 'polypeptide(L)'
;GAFKFCQLDIYITDYHFLDTMLIFVLYGWSAIPLMYLLSFLFTRSTSAYIKLVLFNYLSGIFSLLIDATLQFEVQHKMSKTTRAFILNSLLFFPNYNLAKCISDYFTFYQIKKWCSGNKPPIYLNCSKENTAKNFYSLEEKMIGKYMIIMSITGFICLLFIFFLDTTLWKLRTFFNQYIYFGIYKTLKKVMHCFSLAVFEFIVIFGFHQSDYDVPRHDANLAKPEPYLPESSSLYYSDLEL
;
A
#
# COMPACT_ATOMS: atom_id res chain seq x y z
N GLY A 1 34.66 5.61 -2.22
CA GLY A 1 35.28 6.04 -3.49
C GLY A 1 34.63 7.30 -4.02
N ALA A 2 33.43 7.19 -4.60
CA ALA A 2 32.77 8.29 -5.33
C ALA A 2 32.35 9.50 -4.47
N PHE A 3 31.93 9.30 -3.21
CA PHE A 3 31.43 10.39 -2.37
C PHE A 3 32.50 11.43 -1.95
N LYS A 4 33.78 11.05 -1.93
CA LYS A 4 34.89 11.94 -1.54
C LYS A 4 35.25 12.98 -2.62
N PHE A 5 34.78 12.79 -3.85
CA PHE A 5 35.17 13.62 -4.99
C PHE A 5 34.24 14.83 -5.23
N CYS A 6 33.06 14.88 -4.59
CA CYS A 6 32.01 15.88 -4.85
C CYS A 6 31.82 16.93 -3.73
N GLN A 7 32.84 17.28 -2.92
CA GLN A 7 32.68 18.19 -1.76
C GLN A 7 31.62 17.72 -0.72
N LEU A 8 31.19 16.46 -0.79
CA LEU A 8 30.34 15.80 0.21
C LEU A 8 31.09 15.47 1.50
N ASP A 9 32.37 15.84 1.61
CA ASP A 9 33.20 15.66 2.82
C ASP A 9 32.57 16.30 4.06
N ILE A 10 31.76 17.36 3.88
CA ILE A 10 30.99 18.01 4.96
C ILE A 10 29.97 17.05 5.61
N TYR A 11 29.41 16.10 4.85
CA TYR A 11 28.42 15.15 5.35
C TYR A 11 29.05 13.87 5.93
N ILE A 12 30.30 13.59 5.57
CA ILE A 12 30.96 12.30 5.82
C ILE A 12 32.07 12.39 6.87
N THR A 13 32.65 13.58 7.08
CA THR A 13 33.77 13.75 8.01
C THR A 13 33.24 14.21 9.38
N ASP A 14 33.51 13.40 10.41
CA ASP A 14 33.26 13.62 11.84
C ASP A 14 31.81 13.49 12.34
N TYR A 15 31.31 12.30 12.70
CA TYR A 15 30.01 12.09 13.41
C TYR A 15 28.70 12.57 12.72
N HIS A 16 28.79 13.35 11.64
CA HIS A 16 27.67 13.91 10.84
C HIS A 16 26.95 12.89 9.95
N PHE A 17 27.58 11.73 9.71
CA PHE A 17 27.03 10.67 8.87
C PHE A 17 25.75 10.06 9.48
N LEU A 18 25.72 9.89 10.81
CA LEU A 18 24.55 9.33 11.51
C LEU A 18 23.32 10.23 11.37
N ASP A 19 23.50 11.55 11.50
CA ASP A 19 22.41 12.51 11.32
C ASP A 19 21.88 12.49 9.89
N THR A 20 22.78 12.43 8.90
CA THR A 20 22.40 12.34 7.49
C THR A 20 21.65 11.04 7.20
N MET A 21 22.14 9.90 7.71
CA MET A 21 21.44 8.62 7.60
C MET A 21 20.06 8.66 8.25
N LEU A 22 19.94 9.26 9.44
CA LEU A 22 18.66 9.41 10.14
C LEU A 22 17.66 10.21 9.32
N ILE A 23 18.10 11.31 8.67
CA ILE A 23 17.24 12.09 7.77
C ILE A 23 16.73 11.24 6.60
N PHE A 24 17.59 10.43 5.98
CA PHE A 24 17.18 9.52 4.91
C PHE A 24 16.24 8.42 5.39
N VAL A 25 16.46 7.87 6.59
CA VAL A 25 15.56 6.86 7.20
C VAL A 25 14.19 7.48 7.47
N LEU A 26 14.12 8.69 8.04
CA LEU A 26 12.86 9.40 8.29
C LEU A 26 12.14 9.79 7.00
N TYR A 27 12.90 10.13 5.95
CA TYR A 27 12.33 10.32 4.62
C TYR A 27 11.71 9.02 4.09
N GLY A 28 12.42 7.88 4.16
CA GLY A 28 11.87 6.59 3.79
C GLY A 28 10.63 6.21 4.61
N TRP A 29 10.68 6.45 5.92
CA TRP A 29 9.58 6.23 6.86
C TRP A 29 8.30 7.00 6.50
N SER A 30 8.42 8.20 5.93
CA SER A 30 7.26 9.01 5.53
C SER A 30 6.85 8.82 4.06
N ALA A 31 7.83 8.68 3.17
CA ALA A 31 7.59 8.57 1.74
C ALA A 31 6.99 7.23 1.33
N ILE A 32 7.45 6.10 1.90
CA ILE A 32 6.95 4.77 1.52
C ILE A 32 5.46 4.62 1.87
N PRO A 33 5.01 4.94 3.10
CA PRO A 33 3.59 4.88 3.42
C PRO A 33 2.74 5.84 2.57
N LEU A 34 3.23 7.05 2.32
CA LEU A 34 2.51 8.01 1.48
C LEU A 34 2.31 7.47 0.05
N MET A 35 3.35 6.91 -0.55
CA MET A 35 3.25 6.33 -1.90
C MET A 35 2.29 5.14 -1.96
N TYR A 36 2.27 4.31 -0.91
CA TYR A 36 1.31 3.21 -0.81
C TYR A 36 -0.13 3.71 -0.69
N LEU A 37 -0.36 4.76 0.13
CA LEU A 37 -1.68 5.41 0.21
C LEU A 37 -2.14 5.94 -1.14
N LEU A 38 -1.26 6.63 -1.88
CA LEU A 38 -1.59 7.15 -3.20
C LEU A 38 -1.89 6.01 -4.20
N SER A 39 -1.28 4.84 -4.04
CA SER A 39 -1.54 3.70 -4.90
C SER A 39 -2.99 3.22 -4.83
N PHE A 40 -3.68 3.37 -3.69
CA PHE A 40 -5.10 3.02 -3.57
C PHE A 40 -6.02 3.90 -4.44
N LEU A 41 -5.58 5.11 -4.83
CA LEU A 41 -6.38 5.98 -5.70
C LEU A 41 -6.38 5.51 -7.16
N PHE A 42 -5.51 4.57 -7.53
CA PHE A 42 -5.39 4.10 -8.91
C PHE A 42 -5.92 2.67 -9.07
N THR A 43 -6.90 2.49 -9.95
CA THR A 43 -7.57 1.21 -10.19
C THR A 43 -6.77 0.24 -11.09
N ARG A 44 -5.86 0.74 -11.94
CA ARG A 44 -5.10 -0.08 -12.91
C ARG A 44 -3.60 -0.10 -12.62
N SER A 45 -3.06 -1.28 -12.34
CA SER A 45 -1.71 -1.53 -11.81
C SER A 45 -0.56 -0.99 -12.67
N THR A 46 -0.56 -1.21 -14.00
CA THR A 46 0.58 -0.85 -14.87
C THR A 46 0.71 0.66 -15.10
N SER A 47 -0.42 1.37 -15.26
CA SER A 47 -0.39 2.84 -15.39
C SER A 47 -0.27 3.58 -14.05
N ALA A 48 -0.62 2.91 -12.94
CA ALA A 48 -0.58 3.50 -11.60
C ALA A 48 0.85 3.87 -11.19
N TYR A 49 1.79 2.94 -11.34
CA TYR A 49 3.18 3.17 -10.93
C TYR A 49 3.81 4.39 -11.63
N ILE A 50 3.67 4.50 -12.95
CA ILE A 50 4.21 5.63 -13.72
C ILE A 50 3.58 6.94 -13.25
N LYS A 51 2.26 6.97 -13.03
CA LYS A 51 1.55 8.16 -12.53
C LYS A 51 1.99 8.56 -11.13
N LEU A 52 2.22 7.59 -10.24
CA LEU A 52 2.70 7.81 -8.89
C LEU A 52 4.10 8.41 -8.88
N VAL A 53 5.02 7.84 -9.68
CA VAL A 53 6.38 8.35 -9.81
C VAL A 53 6.39 9.78 -10.37
N LEU A 54 5.60 10.03 -11.42
CA LEU A 54 5.44 11.37 -11.99
C LEU A 54 4.86 12.36 -10.95
N PHE A 55 3.83 11.96 -10.21
CA PHE A 55 3.24 12.79 -9.17
C PHE A 55 4.25 13.11 -8.07
N ASN A 56 5.02 12.11 -7.60
CA ASN A 56 6.04 12.29 -6.58
C ASN A 56 7.14 13.28 -7.04
N TYR A 57 7.60 13.13 -8.28
CA TYR A 57 8.61 14.01 -8.88
C TYR A 57 8.11 15.44 -9.04
N LEU A 58 6.94 15.62 -9.66
CA LEU A 58 6.34 16.92 -9.88
C LEU A 58 6.01 17.62 -8.55
N SER A 59 5.44 16.89 -7.58
CA SER A 59 5.15 17.40 -6.24
C SER A 59 6.40 17.97 -5.56
N GLY A 60 7.54 17.29 -5.68
CA GLY A 60 8.83 17.78 -5.17
C GLY A 60 9.26 19.09 -5.83
N ILE A 61 9.25 19.16 -7.15
CA ILE A 61 9.62 20.37 -7.90
C ILE A 61 8.69 21.53 -7.56
N PHE A 62 7.37 21.32 -7.61
CA PHE A 62 6.41 22.38 -7.33
C PHE A 62 6.54 22.90 -5.91
N SER A 63 6.79 22.03 -4.93
CA SER A 63 6.97 22.44 -3.54
C SER A 63 8.22 23.32 -3.38
N LEU A 64 9.33 22.99 -4.05
CA LEU A 64 10.53 23.83 -4.06
C LEU A 64 10.31 25.17 -4.75
N LEU A 65 9.59 25.18 -5.88
CA LEU A 65 9.25 26.42 -6.58
C LEU A 65 8.36 27.33 -5.71
N ILE A 66 7.34 26.76 -5.06
CA ILE A 66 6.45 27.51 -4.17
C ILE A 66 7.25 28.12 -3.01
N ASP A 67 8.13 27.36 -2.36
CA ASP A 67 8.97 27.90 -1.27
C ASP A 67 9.89 29.01 -1.76
N ALA A 68 10.55 28.83 -2.91
CA ALA A 68 11.39 29.87 -3.50
C ALA A 68 10.60 31.16 -3.81
N THR A 69 9.43 31.05 -4.44
CA THR A 69 8.56 32.21 -4.72
C THR A 69 8.10 32.89 -3.43
N LEU A 70 7.77 32.12 -2.38
CA LEU A 70 7.39 32.67 -1.08
C LEU A 70 8.54 33.40 -0.38
N GLN A 71 9.78 32.94 -0.54
CA GLN A 71 10.95 33.57 0.04
C GLN A 71 11.37 34.83 -0.72
N PHE A 72 11.38 34.81 -2.04
CA PHE A 72 11.94 35.91 -2.84
C PHE A 72 10.92 36.97 -3.27
N GLU A 73 9.74 36.57 -3.74
CA GLU A 73 8.80 37.53 -4.34
C GLU A 73 7.73 38.02 -3.37
N VAL A 74 7.26 37.12 -2.50
CA VAL A 74 6.00 37.31 -1.78
C VAL A 74 6.23 37.68 -0.30
N GLN A 75 7.49 37.67 0.17
CA GLN A 75 7.85 37.92 1.57
C GLN A 75 7.25 39.21 2.16
N HIS A 76 7.14 40.28 1.36
CA HIS A 76 6.61 41.57 1.81
C HIS A 76 5.15 41.84 1.42
N LYS A 77 4.55 41.04 0.53
CA LYS A 77 3.18 41.26 0.02
C LYS A 77 2.10 40.42 0.69
N MET A 78 2.46 39.31 1.33
CA MET A 78 1.50 38.33 1.84
C MET A 78 1.39 38.32 3.36
N SER A 79 0.17 38.10 3.86
CA SER A 79 -0.07 37.93 5.29
C SER A 79 0.70 36.73 5.85
N LYS A 80 1.25 36.89 7.06
CA LYS A 80 1.99 35.84 7.78
C LYS A 80 1.16 34.58 7.94
N THR A 81 -0.14 34.71 8.17
CA THR A 81 -1.07 33.58 8.35
C THR A 81 -1.18 32.74 7.08
N THR A 82 -1.36 33.37 5.93
CA THR A 82 -1.51 32.66 4.64
C THR A 82 -0.19 31.98 4.26
N ARG A 83 0.95 32.64 4.49
CA ARG A 83 2.26 32.03 4.30
C ARG A 83 2.46 30.81 5.18
N ALA A 84 2.13 30.90 6.46
CA ALA A 84 2.24 29.78 7.39
C ALA A 84 1.37 28.60 6.97
N PHE A 85 0.14 28.86 6.51
CA PHE A 85 -0.77 27.84 5.99
C PHE A 85 -0.20 27.11 4.77
N ILE A 86 0.35 27.85 3.80
CA ILE A 86 0.97 27.25 2.61
C ILE A 86 2.19 26.42 3.02
N LEU A 87 3.09 26.96 3.84
CA LEU A 87 4.27 26.22 4.30
C LEU A 87 3.88 24.95 5.09
N ASN A 88 2.85 25.01 5.93
CA ASN A 88 2.31 23.82 6.61
C ASN A 88 1.72 22.79 5.63
N SER A 89 1.15 23.25 4.52
CA SER A 89 0.65 22.34 3.48
C SER A 89 1.82 21.66 2.74
N LEU A 90 2.90 22.40 2.47
CA LEU A 90 4.11 21.84 1.86
C LEU A 90 4.80 20.80 2.77
N LEU A 91 4.70 20.98 4.09
CA LEU A 91 5.22 20.04 5.09
C LEU A 91 4.60 18.63 5.00
N PHE A 92 3.49 18.47 4.30
CA PHE A 92 2.92 17.15 4.03
C PHE A 92 3.75 16.35 3.02
N PHE A 93 4.49 17.02 2.14
CA PHE A 93 5.28 16.37 1.09
C PHE A 93 6.67 15.98 1.61
N PRO A 94 7.01 14.67 1.66
CA PRO A 94 8.30 14.20 2.16
C PRO A 94 9.50 14.75 1.38
N ASN A 95 9.34 14.98 0.06
CA ASN A 95 10.40 15.54 -0.78
C ASN A 95 10.76 16.97 -0.38
N TYR A 96 9.75 17.78 -0.06
CA TYR A 96 9.96 19.15 0.43
C TYR A 96 10.67 19.14 1.78
N ASN A 97 10.20 18.29 2.71
CA ASN A 97 10.81 18.16 4.03
C ASN A 97 12.26 17.70 3.96
N LEU A 98 12.58 16.75 3.08
CA LEU A 98 13.95 16.29 2.85
C LEU A 98 14.84 17.43 2.32
N ALA A 99 14.38 18.15 1.30
CA ALA A 99 15.15 19.25 0.72
C ALA A 99 15.41 20.37 1.73
N LYS A 100 14.39 20.75 2.52
CA LYS A 100 14.53 21.73 3.61
C LYS A 100 15.50 21.23 4.68
N CYS A 101 15.39 19.96 5.07
CA CYS A 101 16.27 19.34 6.04
C CYS A 101 17.75 19.39 5.60
N ILE A 102 18.05 18.99 4.36
CA ILE A 102 19.41 19.01 3.80
C ILE A 102 19.94 20.44 3.65
N SER A 103 19.11 21.36 3.16
CA SER A 103 19.49 22.77 2.97
C SER A 103 19.82 23.46 4.30
N ASP A 104 18.96 23.26 5.30
CA ASP A 104 19.13 23.87 6.63
C ASP A 104 20.31 23.20 7.37
N TYR A 105 20.51 21.88 7.18
CA TYR A 105 21.68 21.13 7.66
C TYR A 105 22.98 21.70 7.12
N PHE A 106 23.07 21.87 5.80
CA PHE A 106 24.24 22.44 5.15
C PHE A 106 24.52 23.86 5.64
N THR A 107 23.48 24.69 5.70
CA THR A 107 23.60 26.08 6.15
C THR A 107 24.09 26.16 7.59
N PHE A 108 23.53 25.35 8.50
CA PHE A 108 23.95 25.29 9.90
C PHE A 108 25.41 24.90 10.05
N TYR A 109 25.86 23.84 9.36
CA TYR A 109 27.23 23.38 9.45
C TYR A 109 28.22 24.37 8.85
N GLN A 110 27.88 24.97 7.71
CA GLN A 110 28.69 26.02 7.10
C GLN A 110 28.85 27.19 8.07
N ILE A 111 27.76 27.70 8.65
CA ILE A 111 27.82 28.79 9.63
C ILE A 111 28.74 28.40 10.80
N LYS A 112 28.59 27.19 11.35
CA LYS A 112 29.45 26.69 12.44
C LYS A 112 30.93 26.66 12.04
N LYS A 113 31.25 26.23 10.82
CA LYS A 113 32.61 26.21 10.27
C LYS A 113 33.18 27.62 10.12
N TRP A 114 32.40 28.56 9.58
CA TRP A 114 32.81 29.97 9.45
C TRP A 114 33.03 30.64 10.81
N CYS A 115 32.19 30.34 11.80
CA CYS A 115 32.31 30.89 13.15
C CYS A 115 33.44 30.26 13.98
N SER A 116 33.84 29.01 13.70
CA SER A 116 35.00 28.38 14.31
C SER A 116 36.34 28.81 13.68
N GLY A 117 36.30 29.48 12.52
CA GLY A 117 37.49 29.98 11.84
C GLY A 117 38.05 31.27 12.44
N ASN A 118 39.32 31.56 12.16
CA ASN A 118 40.05 32.67 12.78
C ASN A 118 39.51 34.08 12.45
N LYS A 119 38.66 34.22 11.41
CA LYS A 119 38.03 35.48 11.00
C LYS A 119 36.63 35.20 10.41
N PRO A 120 35.56 35.25 11.21
CA PRO A 120 34.22 35.16 10.66
C PRO A 120 33.92 36.38 9.77
N PRO A 121 33.07 36.23 8.74
CA PRO A 121 32.62 37.36 7.94
C PRO A 121 31.90 38.40 8.82
N ILE A 122 32.14 39.70 8.60
CA ILE A 122 31.62 40.81 9.43
C ILE A 122 30.08 40.82 9.53
N TYR A 123 29.40 40.28 8.52
CA TYR A 123 27.93 40.19 8.48
C TYR A 123 27.36 38.96 9.21
N LEU A 124 28.20 38.03 9.69
CA LEU A 124 27.78 36.78 10.31
C LEU A 124 27.80 36.90 11.84
N ASN A 125 26.62 36.81 12.47
CA ASN A 125 26.50 36.93 13.93
C ASN A 125 26.87 35.62 14.65
N CYS A 126 28.16 35.44 14.91
CA CYS A 126 28.73 34.30 15.64
C CYS A 126 28.65 34.43 17.17
N SER A 127 27.49 34.83 17.71
CA SER A 127 27.28 34.82 19.16
C SER A 127 27.46 33.41 19.74
N LYS A 128 28.01 33.31 20.96
CA LYS A 128 28.18 32.04 21.69
C LYS A 128 26.86 31.29 21.85
N GLU A 129 25.75 32.01 21.95
CA GLU A 129 24.40 31.45 22.02
C GLU A 129 24.01 30.68 20.75
N ASN A 130 24.31 31.24 19.56
CA ASN A 130 24.03 30.58 18.28
C ASN A 130 24.95 29.40 18.00
N THR A 131 26.17 29.43 18.55
CA THR A 131 27.18 28.38 18.38
C THR A 131 26.97 27.21 19.36
N ALA A 132 26.36 27.47 20.53
CA ALA A 132 26.03 26.48 21.55
C ALA A 132 24.65 25.83 21.40
N LYS A 133 23.80 26.30 20.46
CA LYS A 133 22.51 25.67 20.18
C LYS A 133 22.73 24.25 19.65
N ASN A 134 22.12 23.28 20.33
CA ASN A 134 22.16 21.88 19.92
C ASN A 134 21.49 21.69 18.56
N PHE A 135 22.04 20.79 17.76
CA PHE A 135 21.55 20.38 16.44
C PHE A 135 20.05 20.05 16.42
N TYR A 136 19.52 19.49 17.51
CA TYR A 136 18.13 19.09 17.69
C TYR A 136 17.21 20.18 18.29
N SER A 137 17.65 21.44 18.38
CA SER A 137 16.83 22.50 18.97
C SER A 137 15.57 22.78 18.15
N LEU A 138 14.43 22.99 18.82
CA LEU A 138 13.07 22.99 18.24
C LEU A 138 12.58 24.39 17.79
N GLU A 139 13.48 25.29 17.39
CA GLU A 139 13.15 26.67 17.04
C GLU A 139 12.85 26.85 15.53
N GLU A 140 12.19 27.95 15.13
CA GLU A 140 11.52 28.15 13.82
C GLU A 140 12.38 28.07 12.54
N LYS A 141 13.68 27.72 12.63
CA LYS A 141 14.59 27.53 11.49
C LYS A 141 15.53 26.33 11.66
N MET A 142 15.15 25.37 12.48
CA MET A 142 16.02 24.25 12.83
C MET A 142 15.52 22.92 12.26
N ILE A 143 16.50 22.10 11.89
CA ILE A 143 16.38 20.77 11.25
C ILE A 143 15.40 19.86 12.00
N GLY A 144 15.40 19.94 13.34
CA GLY A 144 14.56 19.12 14.21
C GLY A 144 13.06 19.23 13.91
N LYS A 145 12.56 20.41 13.51
CA LYS A 145 11.14 20.60 13.15
C LYS A 145 10.75 19.70 11.98
N TYR A 146 11.55 19.67 10.92
CA TYR A 146 11.27 18.86 9.73
C TYR A 146 11.38 17.37 10.01
N MET A 147 12.35 16.96 10.86
CA MET A 147 12.48 15.57 11.30
C MET A 147 11.25 15.09 12.08
N ILE A 148 10.78 15.89 13.04
CA ILE A 148 9.59 15.55 13.84
C ILE A 148 8.35 15.46 12.96
N ILE A 149 8.18 16.41 12.03
CA ILE A 149 7.06 16.39 11.10
C ILE A 149 7.11 15.15 10.20
N MET A 150 8.28 14.78 9.67
CA MET A 150 8.42 13.54 8.89
C MET A 150 8.06 12.29 9.71
N SER A 151 8.47 12.23 10.98
CA SER A 151 8.09 11.13 11.88
C SER A 151 6.57 11.05 12.11
N ILE A 152 5.94 12.20 12.41
CA ILE A 152 4.50 12.29 12.67
C ILE A 152 3.71 11.94 11.40
N THR A 153 4.06 12.54 10.25
CA THR A 153 3.39 12.28 8.97
C THR A 153 3.52 10.81 8.58
N GLY A 154 4.70 10.19 8.72
CA GLY A 154 4.88 8.76 8.45
C GLY A 154 4.00 7.89 9.35
N PHE A 155 3.93 8.20 10.65
CA PHE A 155 3.07 7.48 11.59
C PHE A 155 1.58 7.62 11.23
N ILE A 156 1.12 8.84 10.92
CA ILE A 156 -0.26 9.10 10.49
C ILE A 156 -0.58 8.31 9.21
N CYS A 157 0.31 8.35 8.22
CA CYS A 157 0.14 7.60 6.98
C CYS A 157 0.04 6.09 7.23
N LEU A 158 0.88 5.52 8.10
CA LEU A 158 0.80 4.10 8.47
C LEU A 158 -0.53 3.74 9.13
N LEU A 159 -1.05 4.59 10.01
CA LEU A 159 -2.37 4.38 10.62
C LEU A 159 -3.48 4.39 9.56
N PHE A 160 -3.43 5.32 8.61
CA PHE A 160 -4.38 5.35 7.50
C PHE A 160 -4.30 4.09 6.63
N ILE A 161 -3.09 3.59 6.36
CA ILE A 161 -2.91 2.32 5.64
C ILE A 161 -3.58 1.18 6.37
N PHE A 162 -3.28 1.03 7.67
CA PHE A 162 -3.85 -0.03 8.49
C PHE A 162 -5.39 0.04 8.51
N PHE A 163 -5.94 1.24 8.58
CA PHE A 163 -7.39 1.46 8.55
C PHE A 163 -8.00 1.12 7.18
N LEU A 164 -7.37 1.52 6.08
CA LEU A 164 -7.82 1.21 4.73
C LEU A 164 -7.75 -0.29 4.46
N ASP A 165 -6.65 -0.96 4.81
CA ASP A 165 -6.51 -2.41 4.65
C ASP A 165 -7.55 -3.17 5.48
N THR A 166 -7.78 -2.76 6.74
CA THR A 166 -8.81 -3.37 7.59
C THR A 166 -10.21 -3.18 7.01
N THR A 167 -10.52 -1.98 6.51
CA THR A 167 -11.83 -1.64 5.93
C THR A 167 -12.04 -2.38 4.61
N LEU A 168 -11.03 -2.42 3.74
CA LEU A 168 -11.05 -3.16 2.47
C LEU A 168 -11.20 -4.66 2.72
N TRP A 169 -10.53 -5.21 3.73
CA TRP A 169 -10.63 -6.62 4.07
C TRP A 169 -12.02 -6.97 4.60
N LYS A 170 -12.57 -6.15 5.51
CA LYS A 170 -13.97 -6.30 5.95
C LYS A 170 -14.94 -6.22 4.77
N LEU A 171 -14.81 -5.19 3.93
CA LEU A 171 -15.66 -4.98 2.76
C LEU A 171 -15.60 -6.19 1.81
N ARG A 172 -14.40 -6.68 1.50
CA ARG A 172 -14.18 -7.87 0.67
C ARG A 172 -14.84 -9.11 1.28
N THR A 173 -14.74 -9.29 2.60
CA THR A 173 -15.36 -10.42 3.31
C THR A 173 -16.88 -10.33 3.23
N PHE A 174 -17.47 -9.15 3.45
CA PHE A 174 -18.91 -8.92 3.30
C PHE A 174 -19.40 -9.20 1.87
N PHE A 175 -18.71 -8.68 0.86
CA PHE A 175 -19.07 -8.95 -0.54
C PHE A 175 -18.94 -10.43 -0.90
N ASN A 176 -17.87 -11.11 -0.46
CA ASN A 176 -17.72 -12.54 -0.70
C ASN A 176 -18.82 -13.37 -0.04
N GLN A 177 -19.20 -13.06 1.20
CA GLN A 177 -20.30 -13.74 1.87
C GLN A 177 -21.64 -13.49 1.16
N TYR A 178 -21.90 -12.24 0.76
CA TYR A 178 -23.13 -11.89 0.03
C TYR A 178 -23.21 -12.59 -1.34
N ILE A 179 -22.11 -12.59 -2.10
CA ILE A 179 -22.03 -13.26 -3.41
C ILE A 179 -22.16 -14.78 -3.25
N TYR A 180 -21.43 -15.39 -2.30
CA TYR A 180 -21.52 -16.83 -2.03
C TYR A 180 -22.94 -17.24 -1.63
N PHE A 181 -23.60 -16.47 -0.76
CA PHE A 181 -24.98 -16.73 -0.37
C PHE A 181 -25.95 -16.57 -1.55
N GLY A 182 -25.74 -15.57 -2.41
CA GLY A 182 -26.53 -15.37 -3.64
C GLY A 182 -26.40 -16.53 -4.63
N ILE A 183 -25.18 -17.02 -4.87
CA ILE A 183 -24.91 -18.17 -5.75
C ILE A 183 -25.48 -19.44 -5.12
N TYR A 184 -25.25 -19.70 -3.83
CA TYR A 184 -25.78 -20.85 -3.11
C TYR A 184 -27.32 -20.90 -3.14
N LYS A 185 -27.99 -19.77 -2.90
CA LYS A 185 -29.46 -19.67 -2.95
C LYS A 185 -30.00 -19.95 -4.36
N THR A 186 -29.29 -19.50 -5.40
CA THR A 186 -29.67 -19.71 -6.80
C THR A 186 -29.45 -21.17 -7.20
N LEU A 187 -28.29 -21.74 -6.90
CA LEU A 187 -28.00 -23.17 -7.13
C LEU A 187 -28.97 -24.08 -6.39
N LYS A 188 -29.31 -23.77 -5.12
CA LYS A 188 -30.30 -24.55 -4.35
C LYS A 188 -31.67 -24.53 -5.01
N LYS A 189 -32.11 -23.40 -5.56
CA LYS A 189 -33.39 -23.31 -6.30
C LYS A 189 -33.35 -24.12 -7.59
N VAL A 190 -32.27 -24.03 -8.36
CA VAL A 190 -32.10 -24.79 -9.63
C VAL A 190 -32.08 -26.29 -9.35
N MET A 191 -31.32 -26.73 -8.35
CA MET A 191 -31.25 -28.15 -7.96
C MET A 191 -32.60 -28.70 -7.48
N HIS A 192 -33.36 -27.90 -6.71
CA HIS A 192 -34.72 -28.28 -6.30
C HIS A 192 -35.69 -28.36 -7.49
N CYS A 193 -35.60 -27.44 -8.46
CA CYS A 193 -36.42 -27.47 -9.67
C CYS A 193 -36.07 -28.65 -10.58
N PHE A 194 -34.78 -28.95 -10.73
CA PHE A 194 -34.29 -30.11 -11.48
C PHE A 194 -34.77 -31.42 -10.85
N SER A 195 -34.71 -31.55 -9.53
CA SER A 195 -35.23 -32.74 -8.82
C SER A 195 -36.73 -32.93 -9.03
N LEU A 196 -37.53 -31.86 -9.05
CA LEU A 196 -38.97 -31.92 -9.36
C LEU A 196 -39.23 -32.30 -10.82
N ALA A 197 -38.49 -31.72 -11.76
CA ALA A 197 -38.66 -32.03 -13.18
C ALA A 197 -38.29 -33.49 -13.49
N VAL A 198 -37.25 -34.04 -12.86
CA VAL A 198 -36.89 -35.45 -12.97
C VAL A 198 -37.99 -36.34 -12.36
N PHE A 199 -38.57 -35.97 -11.23
CA PHE A 199 -39.67 -36.72 -10.62
C PHE A 199 -40.92 -36.75 -11.52
N GLU A 200 -41.31 -35.59 -12.08
CA GLU A 200 -42.40 -35.49 -13.07
C GLU A 200 -42.11 -36.33 -14.32
N PHE A 201 -40.89 -36.27 -14.87
CA PHE A 201 -40.49 -37.05 -16.03
C PHE A 201 -40.53 -38.56 -15.76
N ILE A 202 -40.09 -38.99 -14.57
CA ILE A 202 -40.19 -40.40 -14.13
C ILE A 202 -41.66 -40.82 -13.97
N VAL A 203 -42.55 -39.96 -13.47
CA VAL A 203 -43.99 -40.28 -13.37
C VAL A 203 -44.64 -40.35 -14.74
N ILE A 204 -44.31 -39.45 -15.67
CA ILE A 204 -44.87 -39.41 -17.03
C ILE A 204 -44.40 -40.61 -17.87
N PHE A 205 -43.12 -40.97 -17.81
CA PHE A 205 -42.56 -42.07 -18.61
C PHE A 205 -42.59 -43.43 -17.92
N GLY A 206 -42.57 -43.46 -16.58
CA GLY A 206 -42.61 -44.70 -15.78
C GLY A 206 -43.96 -45.41 -15.80
N PHE A 207 -45.02 -44.78 -16.32
CA PHE A 207 -46.33 -45.40 -16.51
C PHE A 207 -46.51 -46.11 -17.87
N HIS A 208 -45.51 -46.13 -18.75
CA HIS A 208 -45.69 -46.61 -20.14
C HIS A 208 -44.93 -47.90 -20.51
N GLN A 209 -44.89 -48.89 -19.62
CA GLN A 209 -44.42 -50.27 -19.90
C GLN A 209 -45.26 -51.20 -18.98
N SER A 210 -46.12 -52.14 -19.39
CA SER A 210 -46.39 -52.78 -20.67
C SER A 210 -47.71 -53.58 -20.56
N ASP A 211 -48.77 -53.19 -21.27
CA ASP A 211 -49.81 -54.12 -21.74
C ASP A 211 -49.36 -54.57 -23.14
N TYR A 212 -48.75 -55.75 -23.23
CA TYR A 212 -48.54 -56.44 -24.51
C TYR A 212 -48.78 -57.93 -24.31
N ASP A 213 -50.01 -58.32 -24.65
CA ASP A 213 -50.49 -59.68 -24.91
C ASP A 213 -49.77 -60.29 -26.11
N VAL A 214 -49.13 -61.46 -25.97
CA VAL A 214 -48.73 -62.36 -27.08
C VAL A 214 -48.71 -63.83 -26.59
N PRO A 215 -49.13 -64.83 -27.40
CA PRO A 215 -49.94 -65.96 -26.95
C PRO A 215 -49.20 -67.30 -26.73
N ARG A 216 -49.96 -68.24 -26.16
CA ARG A 216 -49.68 -69.65 -25.88
C ARG A 216 -49.23 -70.45 -27.12
N HIS A 217 -48.05 -71.08 -27.03
CA HIS A 217 -47.69 -72.24 -27.84
C HIS A 217 -46.89 -73.24 -27.00
N ASP A 218 -47.41 -74.47 -26.93
CA ASP A 218 -46.76 -75.65 -26.36
C ASP A 218 -45.54 -76.09 -27.19
N ALA A 219 -44.45 -76.50 -26.52
CA ALA A 219 -43.68 -77.74 -26.80
C ALA A 219 -42.30 -77.73 -26.10
N ASN A 220 -42.23 -78.44 -24.96
CA ASN A 220 -41.30 -79.53 -24.65
C ASN A 220 -39.79 -79.49 -25.01
N LEU A 221 -39.01 -79.93 -24.00
CA LEU A 221 -37.63 -80.48 -23.96
C LEU A 221 -36.43 -79.51 -23.99
N ALA A 222 -35.81 -79.29 -22.82
CA ALA A 222 -34.52 -79.90 -22.44
C ALA A 222 -34.11 -79.52 -21.00
N LYS A 223 -33.39 -80.44 -20.34
CA LYS A 223 -33.13 -80.59 -18.90
C LYS A 223 -32.33 -79.48 -18.17
N PRO A 224 -32.40 -79.45 -16.83
CA PRO A 224 -31.68 -78.51 -15.95
C PRO A 224 -30.37 -79.08 -15.39
N GLU A 225 -29.45 -78.20 -14.93
CA GLU A 225 -28.53 -78.31 -13.77
C GLU A 225 -27.24 -77.44 -13.94
N PRO A 226 -26.47 -77.09 -12.88
CA PRO A 226 -26.86 -76.33 -11.68
C PRO A 226 -25.81 -75.27 -11.22
N TYR A 227 -26.23 -74.39 -10.30
CA TYR A 227 -25.49 -73.78 -9.17
C TYR A 227 -23.93 -73.78 -9.14
N LEU A 228 -23.29 -72.61 -8.97
CA LEU A 228 -22.95 -71.98 -7.67
C LEU A 228 -22.20 -70.63 -7.83
N PRO A 229 -22.17 -69.79 -6.78
CA PRO A 229 -21.73 -68.39 -6.75
C PRO A 229 -20.37 -68.22 -6.05
N GLU A 230 -19.74 -67.05 -6.21
CA GLU A 230 -18.79 -66.38 -5.29
C GLU A 230 -18.07 -65.30 -6.12
N SER A 231 -17.67 -64.13 -5.64
CA SER A 231 -17.68 -63.54 -4.31
C SER A 231 -17.43 -62.04 -4.49
N SER A 232 -18.11 -61.27 -3.67
CA SER A 232 -17.83 -59.90 -3.25
C SER A 232 -16.36 -59.56 -2.97
N SER A 233 -16.10 -58.25 -2.85
CA SER A 233 -14.96 -57.55 -2.21
C SER A 233 -13.86 -57.05 -3.15
N LEU A 234 -13.23 -55.88 -3.00
CA LEU A 234 -13.26 -54.78 -2.02
C LEU A 234 -12.36 -53.63 -2.60
N TYR A 235 -12.66 -52.36 -2.25
CA TYR A 235 -11.75 -51.18 -2.04
C TYR A 235 -11.06 -50.55 -3.27
N TYR A 236 -11.10 -49.24 -3.57
CA TYR A 236 -11.02 -47.95 -2.82
C TYR A 236 -9.64 -47.62 -2.23
N SER A 237 -8.89 -46.76 -2.95
CA SER A 237 -7.71 -45.93 -2.58
C SER A 237 -6.88 -45.74 -3.87
N ASP A 238 -6.35 -44.61 -4.35
CA ASP A 238 -6.00 -43.26 -3.86
C ASP A 238 -5.96 -42.35 -5.11
N LEU A 239 -6.41 -41.09 -5.13
CA LEU A 239 -5.82 -39.85 -4.59
C LEU A 239 -4.36 -39.56 -5.01
N GLU A 240 -4.20 -38.34 -5.55
CA GLU A 240 -2.99 -37.54 -5.81
C GLU A 240 -2.17 -37.80 -7.09
N LEU A 241 -2.36 -36.90 -8.06
CA LEU A 241 -1.28 -36.01 -8.53
C LEU A 241 -1.85 -34.66 -8.99
#